data_AF-A0A816CGC2-F1
#
_entry.id   AF-A0A816CGC2-F1
#
_cell.length_a   1.000
_cell.length_b   1.000
_cell.length_c   1.000
_cell.angle_alpha   90.00
_cell.angle_beta   90.00
_cell.angle_gamma   90.00
#
_symmetry.space_group_name_H-M   'P 1'
#
loop_
_entity.id
_entity.type
_entity.pdbx_description
1 polymer ?
#
loop_
_entity_poly.entity_id
_entity_poly.type
_entity_poly.pdbx_seq_one_letter_code
_entity_poly.pdbx_strand_id
1 'polypeptide(L)'
;MTIDPNTISAATTPFALIDDYSAIKTEKEILFSMHTVFRVDDIKQSVSNSRLWEVQLTLTGDNDPQLAALTKTIQKDLYGSTGWHRLGQLMLKVGHFNQAEELYNELLKNASSDSDRAHIYHQLGFLKGNKGQYQEAVAFYEKSLEIKRKTLSEDHPSLANTYNNIGLAYKNMGDYSKAVEFNKKTIKIKEKALSPNDPDLALSYNNIGGMYKNMGDYSKALEFYQNSHKILEKALPSNHPRLATSYNNIGLVYSNMGDYSKALEFYEKDLEITKKAMPPNHPDLATSYNNIVLAVLDLVVYDTIVDSIQHEGD
;
A
#
# COMPACT_ATOMS: atom_id res chain seq x y z
N MET A 1 -20.50 3.76 31.29
CA MET A 1 -19.38 3.13 32.01
C MET A 1 -18.87 4.16 33.01
N THR A 2 -18.92 3.87 34.31
CA THR A 2 -18.53 4.81 35.38
C THR A 2 -17.00 4.76 35.54
N ILE A 3 -16.32 5.90 35.48
CA ILE A 3 -14.85 5.97 35.58
C ILE A 3 -14.48 6.78 36.83
N ASP A 4 -13.72 6.17 37.75
CA ASP A 4 -13.16 6.83 38.94
C ASP A 4 -11.77 7.42 38.62
N PRO A 5 -11.59 8.74 38.70
CA PRO A 5 -10.33 9.41 38.38
C PRO A 5 -9.13 8.97 39.25
N ASN A 6 -9.37 8.35 40.41
CA ASN A 6 -8.31 7.93 41.33
C ASN A 6 -7.80 6.51 41.05
N THR A 7 -8.40 5.81 40.07
CA THR A 7 -8.02 4.45 39.66
C THR A 7 -7.30 4.40 38.31
N ILE A 8 -6.99 5.57 37.73
CA ILE A 8 -6.33 5.69 36.42
C ILE A 8 -4.86 5.27 36.55
N SER A 9 -4.58 4.02 36.21
CA SER A 9 -3.23 3.52 35.92
C SER A 9 -2.93 3.71 34.43
N ALA A 10 -1.73 4.18 34.10
CA ALA A 10 -1.23 4.35 32.73
C ALA A 10 -1.26 3.06 31.87
N ALA A 11 -1.53 1.91 32.48
CA ALA A 11 -1.53 0.60 31.82
C ALA A 11 -2.89 0.15 31.24
N THR A 12 -4.02 0.81 31.54
CA THR A 12 -5.34 0.18 31.30
C THR A 12 -6.44 1.03 30.68
N THR A 13 -6.19 2.21 30.10
CA THR A 13 -7.28 2.93 29.41
C THR A 13 -6.78 3.73 28.19
N PRO A 14 -7.39 3.55 27.01
CA PRO A 14 -7.11 4.40 25.86
C PRO A 14 -7.68 5.80 26.14
N PHE A 15 -6.80 6.79 26.22
CA PHE A 15 -7.19 8.19 26.38
C PHE A 15 -7.69 8.78 25.05
N ALA A 16 -8.61 9.74 25.15
CA ALA A 16 -8.81 10.79 24.14
C ALA A 16 -8.42 12.13 24.79
N LEU A 17 -7.65 12.95 24.07
CA LEU A 17 -7.36 14.34 24.43
C LEU A 17 -8.53 15.20 23.95
N ILE A 18 -9.25 15.81 24.90
CA ILE A 18 -10.44 16.63 24.68
C ILE A 18 -10.00 18.08 24.47
N ASP A 19 -9.24 18.40 23.43
CA ASP A 19 -8.90 19.81 23.15
C ASP A 19 -8.60 20.16 21.68
N ASP A 20 -8.69 19.22 20.71
CA ASP A 20 -8.45 19.55 19.30
C ASP A 20 -9.72 19.46 18.43
N TYR A 21 -10.06 20.61 17.83
CA TYR A 21 -11.19 20.83 16.94
C TYR A 21 -11.20 19.87 15.74
N SER A 22 -12.34 19.21 15.53
CA SER A 22 -12.67 18.51 14.28
C SER A 22 -12.51 19.44 13.07
N ALA A 23 -12.05 18.89 11.94
CA ALA A 23 -11.99 19.59 10.65
C ALA A 23 -13.37 20.05 10.15
N ILE A 24 -14.46 19.53 10.75
CA ILE A 24 -15.84 19.90 10.48
C ILE A 24 -16.37 20.71 11.67
N LYS A 25 -16.58 22.02 11.48
CA LYS A 25 -16.99 22.99 12.53
C LYS A 25 -18.26 22.63 13.32
N THR A 26 -19.05 21.66 12.86
CA THR A 26 -20.32 21.24 13.47
C THR A 26 -20.24 19.90 14.19
N GLU A 27 -19.12 19.18 14.13
CA GLU A 27 -19.00 17.85 14.72
C GLU A 27 -18.34 17.89 16.09
N LYS A 28 -18.97 17.21 17.06
CA LYS A 28 -18.37 16.86 18.34
C LYS A 28 -17.68 15.50 18.18
N GLU A 29 -16.36 15.54 18.35
CA GLU A 29 -15.36 14.50 18.63
C GLU A 29 -15.68 13.02 18.36
N ILE A 30 -14.71 12.31 17.78
CA ILE A 30 -14.78 10.89 17.43
C ILE A 30 -13.88 10.09 18.37
N LEU A 31 -14.45 9.12 19.08
CA LEU A 31 -13.72 8.17 19.93
C LEU A 31 -13.50 6.85 19.18
N PHE A 32 -12.24 6.41 19.14
CA PHE A 32 -11.88 5.11 18.61
C PHE A 32 -11.77 4.07 19.72
N SER A 33 -12.59 3.02 19.65
CA SER A 33 -12.38 1.80 20.42
C SER A 33 -11.80 0.70 19.52
N MET A 34 -11.27 -0.36 20.14
CA MET A 34 -10.68 -1.50 19.41
C MET A 34 -11.62 -2.20 18.42
N HIS A 35 -12.94 -2.00 18.53
CA HIS A 35 -13.94 -2.73 17.74
C HIS A 35 -14.97 -1.81 17.06
N THR A 36 -14.96 -0.51 17.38
CA THR A 36 -16.09 0.38 17.10
C THR A 36 -15.65 1.84 17.16
N VAL A 37 -16.17 2.64 16.22
CA VAL A 37 -16.07 4.10 16.26
C VAL A 37 -17.32 4.64 16.94
N PHE A 38 -17.13 5.51 17.93
CA PHE A 38 -18.21 6.18 18.64
C PHE A 38 -18.15 7.69 18.37
N ARG A 39 -19.32 8.31 18.23
CA ARG A 39 -19.47 9.75 18.36
C ARG A 39 -19.60 10.08 19.85
N VAL A 40 -18.84 11.06 20.32
CA VAL A 40 -18.98 11.60 21.68
C VAL A 40 -19.99 12.74 21.62
N ASP A 41 -21.17 12.51 22.20
CA ASP A 41 -22.28 13.47 22.17
C ASP A 41 -22.25 14.36 23.43
N ASP A 42 -23.32 14.34 24.24
CA ASP A 42 -23.41 15.20 25.41
C ASP A 42 -22.53 14.68 26.55
N ILE A 43 -21.73 15.59 27.13
CA ILE A 43 -20.90 15.34 28.30
C ILE A 43 -21.44 16.19 29.44
N LYS A 44 -21.86 15.55 30.54
CA LYS A 44 -22.43 16.24 31.71
C LYS A 44 -21.75 15.77 32.99
N GLN A 45 -21.37 16.72 33.85
CA GLN A 45 -20.89 16.40 35.18
C GLN A 45 -22.06 15.85 36.01
N SER A 46 -21.89 14.69 36.63
CA SER A 46 -22.96 14.04 37.37
C SER A 46 -23.36 14.87 38.56
N VAL A 47 -24.66 15.13 38.69
CA VAL A 47 -25.23 15.96 39.76
C VAL A 47 -25.02 15.31 41.14
N SER A 48 -24.87 14.00 41.18
CA SER A 48 -24.67 13.22 42.41
C SER A 48 -23.20 13.14 42.85
N ASN A 49 -22.25 13.39 41.96
CA ASN A 49 -20.82 13.31 42.24
C ASN A 49 -20.03 14.17 41.26
N SER A 50 -19.46 15.27 41.75
CA SER A 50 -18.66 16.21 40.96
C SER A 50 -17.38 15.60 40.36
N ARG A 51 -17.01 14.38 40.76
CA ARG A 51 -15.89 13.63 40.17
C ARG A 51 -16.32 12.71 39.03
N LEU A 52 -17.62 12.55 38.78
CA LEU A 52 -18.14 11.67 37.73
C LEU A 52 -18.69 12.49 36.57
N TRP A 53 -18.42 12.05 35.36
CA TRP A 53 -18.94 12.63 34.12
C TRP A 53 -19.72 11.57 33.35
N GLU A 54 -20.93 11.93 32.96
CA GLU A 54 -21.80 11.15 32.10
C GLU A 54 -21.52 11.55 30.65
N VAL A 55 -21.17 10.57 29.82
CA VAL A 55 -20.84 10.75 28.41
C VAL A 55 -21.81 9.93 27.59
N GLN A 56 -22.57 10.58 26.70
CA GLN A 56 -23.36 9.88 25.70
C GLN A 56 -22.49 9.48 24.52
N LEU A 57 -22.58 8.20 24.13
CA LEU A 57 -21.86 7.64 22.99
C LEU A 57 -22.86 7.10 21.97
N THR A 58 -22.75 7.56 20.73
CA THR A 58 -23.54 7.01 19.61
C THR A 58 -22.67 6.17 18.70
N LEU A 59 -23.13 4.95 18.40
CA LEU A 59 -22.48 4.07 17.43
C LEU A 59 -22.60 4.70 16.04
N THR A 60 -21.49 4.90 15.31
CA THR A 60 -21.52 5.59 14.01
C THR A 60 -22.05 4.72 12.85
N GLY A 61 -22.89 3.73 13.14
CA GLY A 61 -23.42 2.77 12.15
C GLY A 61 -24.56 3.30 11.29
N ASP A 62 -25.39 4.20 11.81
CA ASP A 62 -26.70 4.48 11.20
C ASP A 62 -26.82 5.86 10.55
N ASN A 63 -25.93 6.81 10.87
CA ASN A 63 -26.07 8.22 10.45
C ASN A 63 -24.90 8.74 9.59
N ASP A 64 -23.85 7.95 9.36
CA ASP A 64 -22.71 8.34 8.53
C ASP A 64 -22.14 7.14 7.75
N PRO A 65 -22.42 7.05 6.44
CA PRO A 65 -21.92 5.97 5.58
C PRO A 65 -20.39 5.90 5.48
N GLN A 66 -19.68 7.03 5.60
CA GLN A 66 -18.22 7.07 5.52
C GLN A 66 -17.60 6.53 6.80
N LEU A 67 -18.12 6.91 7.97
CA LEU A 67 -17.69 6.35 9.26
C LEU A 67 -18.09 4.88 9.44
N ALA A 68 -19.24 4.47 8.91
CA ALA A 68 -19.63 3.06 8.87
C ALA A 68 -18.72 2.24 7.95
N ALA A 69 -18.35 2.77 6.78
CA ALA A 69 -17.37 2.14 5.89
C ALA A 69 -15.97 2.09 6.51
N LEU A 70 -15.54 3.15 7.19
CA LEU A 70 -14.32 3.19 7.97
C LEU A 70 -14.36 2.14 9.08
N THR A 71 -15.45 2.04 9.85
CA THR A 71 -15.62 1.03 10.91
C THR A 71 -15.53 -0.39 10.36
N LYS A 72 -16.18 -0.69 9.24
CA LYS A 72 -16.07 -2.00 8.57
C LYS A 72 -14.67 -2.28 8.05
N THR A 73 -13.98 -1.26 7.52
CA THR A 73 -12.60 -1.35 7.04
C THR A 73 -11.63 -1.58 8.20
N ILE A 74 -11.83 -0.87 9.31
CA ILE A 74 -11.12 -1.08 10.58
C ILE A 74 -11.35 -2.52 11.06
N GLN A 75 -12.59 -2.99 11.13
CA GLN A 75 -12.88 -4.37 11.56
C GLN A 75 -12.24 -5.43 10.66
N LYS A 76 -12.16 -5.18 9.35
CA LYS A 76 -11.59 -6.12 8.36
C LYS A 76 -10.06 -6.11 8.31
N ASP A 77 -9.44 -4.95 8.46
CA ASP A 77 -8.00 -4.77 8.20
C ASP A 77 -7.12 -4.86 9.44
N LEU A 78 -7.71 -4.91 10.64
CA LEU A 78 -6.97 -4.95 11.91
C LEU A 78 -6.38 -6.35 12.20
N TYR A 79 -5.37 -6.75 11.43
CA TYR A 79 -4.48 -7.87 11.74
C TYR A 79 -3.40 -7.42 12.74
N GLY A 80 -3.38 -8.02 13.94
CA GLY A 80 -2.39 -7.78 14.99
C GLY A 80 -2.66 -8.56 16.27
N SER A 81 -1.60 -8.92 17.01
CA SER A 81 -1.63 -9.75 18.22
C SER A 81 -2.25 -9.07 19.45
N THR A 82 -2.34 -7.73 19.46
CA THR A 82 -2.90 -6.93 20.57
C THR A 82 -3.64 -5.68 20.07
N GLY A 83 -4.47 -5.12 20.95
CA GLY A 83 -5.23 -3.90 20.72
C GLY A 83 -4.43 -2.67 20.32
N TRP A 84 -3.25 -2.50 20.91
CA TRP A 84 -2.39 -1.35 20.66
C TRP A 84 -1.77 -1.35 19.27
N HIS A 85 -1.43 -2.52 18.73
CA HIS A 85 -0.97 -2.64 17.35
C HIS A 85 -2.04 -2.18 16.36
N ARG A 86 -3.30 -2.51 16.65
CA ARG A 86 -4.45 -2.12 15.85
C ARG A 86 -4.65 -0.61 15.88
N LEU A 87 -4.57 0.00 17.06
CA LEU A 87 -4.64 1.46 17.21
C LEU A 87 -3.54 2.16 16.40
N GLY A 88 -2.29 1.69 16.48
CA GLY A 88 -1.19 2.26 15.70
C GLY A 88 -1.41 2.17 14.19
N GLN A 89 -1.91 1.02 13.68
CA GLN A 89 -2.24 0.88 12.26
C GLN A 89 -3.36 1.81 11.83
N LEU A 90 -4.37 2.01 12.70
CA LEU A 90 -5.44 2.96 12.43
C LEU A 90 -4.89 4.38 12.35
N MET A 91 -4.09 4.82 13.32
CA MET A 91 -3.44 6.13 13.33
C MET A 91 -2.66 6.39 12.05
N LEU A 92 -1.93 5.38 11.54
CA LEU A 92 -1.23 5.46 10.25
C LEU A 92 -2.18 5.68 9.07
N LYS A 93 -3.32 4.97 9.04
CA LYS A 93 -4.30 5.09 7.95
C LYS A 93 -5.00 6.44 7.92
N VAL A 94 -5.28 7.03 9.08
CA VAL A 94 -5.91 8.34 9.18
C VAL A 94 -4.91 9.49 9.13
N GLY A 95 -3.60 9.20 9.01
CA GLY A 95 -2.55 10.20 8.84
C GLY A 95 -2.00 10.81 10.14
N HIS A 96 -2.35 10.26 11.31
CA HIS A 96 -1.81 10.67 12.61
C HIS A 96 -0.42 10.06 12.86
N PHE A 97 0.55 10.38 11.99
CA PHE A 97 1.87 9.75 11.99
C PHE A 97 2.68 10.01 13.26
N ASN A 98 2.58 11.20 13.86
CA ASN A 98 3.33 11.50 15.09
C ASN A 98 2.81 10.73 16.30
N GLN A 99 1.48 10.64 16.46
CA GLN A 99 0.85 9.85 17.52
C GLN A 99 1.15 8.35 17.36
N ALA A 100 1.11 7.84 16.11
CA ALA A 100 1.52 6.47 15.82
C ALA A 100 2.98 6.22 16.21
N GLU A 101 3.87 7.19 15.99
CA GLU A 101 5.29 7.09 16.30
C GLU A 101 5.53 7.04 17.81
N GLU A 102 4.88 7.92 18.57
CA GLU A 102 4.91 7.91 20.03
C GLU A 102 4.40 6.57 20.59
N LEU A 103 3.26 6.09 20.10
CA LEU A 103 2.69 4.80 20.51
C LEU A 103 3.65 3.64 20.23
N TYR A 104 4.20 3.54 19.01
CA TYR A 104 5.11 2.44 18.68
C TYR A 104 6.43 2.52 19.44
N ASN A 105 6.94 3.72 19.73
CA ASN A 105 8.12 3.87 20.59
C ASN A 105 7.84 3.42 22.03
N GLU A 106 6.65 3.70 22.57
CA GLU A 106 6.26 3.24 23.91
C GLU A 106 6.04 1.72 23.96
N LEU A 107 5.42 1.15 22.93
CA LEU A 107 5.31 -0.31 22.77
C LEU A 107 6.68 -0.96 22.67
N LEU A 108 7.64 -0.31 21.99
CA LEU A 108 9.00 -0.84 21.84
C LEU A 108 9.75 -0.90 23.18
N LYS A 109 9.60 0.10 24.05
CA LYS A 109 10.20 0.10 25.39
C LYS A 109 9.64 -1.02 26.26
N ASN A 110 8.35 -1.31 26.13
CA ASN A 110 7.63 -2.30 26.94
C ASN A 110 7.53 -3.67 26.25
N ALA A 111 8.24 -3.90 25.15
CA ALA A 111 8.15 -5.13 24.38
C ALA A 111 8.69 -6.32 25.19
N SER A 112 7.82 -7.30 25.46
CA SER A 112 8.13 -8.47 26.28
C SER A 112 8.77 -9.61 25.49
N SER A 113 8.66 -9.61 24.15
CA SER A 113 9.21 -10.66 23.29
C SER A 113 9.96 -10.11 22.08
N ASP A 114 10.89 -10.91 21.55
CA ASP A 114 11.59 -10.60 20.30
C ASP A 114 10.64 -10.54 19.11
N SER A 115 9.60 -11.37 19.10
CA SER A 115 8.55 -11.32 18.09
C SER A 115 7.83 -9.97 18.08
N ASP A 116 7.45 -9.47 19.27
CA ASP A 116 6.81 -8.16 19.40
C ASP A 116 7.76 -7.03 18.98
N ARG A 117 9.02 -7.07 19.42
CA ARG A 117 10.05 -6.10 18.98
C ARG A 117 10.19 -6.09 17.46
N ALA A 118 10.27 -7.26 16.83
CA ALA A 118 10.36 -7.37 15.38
C ALA A 118 9.13 -6.81 14.67
N HIS A 119 7.93 -7.03 15.21
CA HIS A 119 6.71 -6.46 14.67
C HIS A 119 6.68 -4.94 14.81
N ILE A 120 7.00 -4.40 15.99
CA ILE A 120 7.02 -2.95 16.26
C ILE A 120 8.05 -2.25 15.37
N TYR A 121 9.25 -2.80 15.21
CA TYR A 121 10.24 -2.28 14.26
C TYR A 121 9.72 -2.26 12.83
N HIS A 122 8.99 -3.30 12.40
CA HIS A 122 8.39 -3.29 11.07
C HIS A 122 7.35 -2.16 10.93
N GLN A 123 6.53 -1.91 11.95
CA GLN A 123 5.55 -0.82 11.91
C GLN A 123 6.20 0.56 11.93
N LEU A 124 7.26 0.77 12.74
CA LEU A 124 8.06 1.99 12.70
C LEU A 124 8.69 2.21 11.32
N GLY A 125 9.20 1.14 10.67
CA GLY A 125 9.69 1.23 9.30
C GLY A 125 8.61 1.69 8.32
N PHE A 126 7.40 1.12 8.43
CA PHE A 126 6.25 1.52 7.61
C PHE A 126 5.84 2.97 7.86
N LEU A 127 5.78 3.40 9.12
CA LEU A 127 5.51 4.78 9.51
C LEU A 127 6.50 5.76 8.87
N LYS A 128 7.80 5.48 9.00
CA LYS A 128 8.87 6.30 8.42
C LYS A 128 8.76 6.38 6.91
N GLY A 129 8.43 5.27 6.25
CA GLY A 129 8.16 5.26 4.81
C GLY A 129 6.99 6.17 4.40
N ASN A 130 5.90 6.20 5.17
CA ASN A 130 4.77 7.10 4.92
C ASN A 130 5.12 8.58 5.15
N LYS A 131 6.04 8.87 6.08
CA LYS A 131 6.60 10.22 6.29
C LYS A 131 7.64 10.63 5.23
N GLY A 132 7.92 9.78 4.24
CA GLY A 132 8.99 10.00 3.25
C GLY A 132 10.41 9.80 3.78
N GLN A 133 10.56 9.33 5.01
CA GLN A 133 11.84 9.11 5.70
C GLN A 133 12.39 7.72 5.35
N TYR A 134 12.68 7.47 4.07
CA TYR A 134 12.97 6.14 3.55
C TYR A 134 14.25 5.51 4.13
N GLN A 135 15.29 6.30 4.41
CA GLN A 135 16.53 5.78 5.01
C GLN A 135 16.29 5.26 6.43
N GLU A 136 15.52 5.99 7.24
CA GLU A 136 15.09 5.54 8.58
C GLU A 136 14.19 4.31 8.47
N ALA A 137 13.29 4.27 7.48
CA ALA A 137 12.43 3.12 7.23
C ALA A 137 13.23 1.83 7.00
N VAL A 138 14.26 1.90 6.15
CA VAL A 138 15.18 0.77 5.90
C VAL A 138 15.86 0.33 7.20
N ALA A 139 16.39 1.26 8.00
CA ALA A 139 17.06 0.91 9.26
C ALA A 139 16.13 0.16 10.23
N PHE A 140 14.86 0.57 10.32
CA PHE A 140 13.87 -0.14 11.14
C PHE A 140 13.50 -1.52 10.56
N TYR A 141 13.33 -1.63 9.25
CA TYR A 141 13.08 -2.92 8.61
C TYR A 141 14.25 -3.89 8.77
N GLU A 142 15.49 -3.42 8.71
CA GLU A 142 16.68 -4.24 8.94
C GLU A 142 16.73 -4.76 10.38
N LYS A 143 16.41 -3.93 11.38
CA LYS A 143 16.26 -4.39 12.78
C LYS A 143 15.17 -5.46 12.92
N SER A 144 14.02 -5.26 12.27
CA SER A 144 12.94 -6.26 12.23
C SER A 144 13.40 -7.57 11.60
N LEU A 145 14.12 -7.47 10.47
CA LEU A 145 14.62 -8.60 9.71
C LEU A 145 15.67 -9.39 10.50
N GLU A 146 16.59 -8.71 11.19
CA GLU A 146 17.61 -9.35 12.02
C GLU A 146 16.98 -10.26 13.07
N ILE A 147 15.94 -9.79 13.76
CA ILE A 147 15.23 -10.58 14.76
C ILE A 147 14.49 -11.74 14.09
N LYS A 148 13.71 -11.46 13.03
CA LYS A 148 12.94 -12.49 12.31
C LYS A 148 13.82 -13.62 11.77
N ARG A 149 15.02 -13.32 11.28
CA ARG A 149 15.97 -14.34 10.78
C ARG A 149 16.54 -15.23 11.88
N LYS A 150 16.53 -14.80 13.14
CA LYS A 150 16.95 -15.63 14.29
C LYS A 150 15.84 -16.58 14.74
N THR A 151 14.58 -16.21 14.54
CA THR A 151 13.43 -16.92 15.10
C THR A 151 12.60 -17.70 14.08
N LEU A 152 12.71 -17.36 12.79
CA LEU A 152 11.89 -17.92 11.71
C LEU A 152 12.74 -18.67 10.69
N SER A 153 12.14 -19.62 9.98
CA SER A 153 12.78 -20.28 8.84
C SER A 153 13.06 -19.29 7.71
N GLU A 154 14.08 -19.57 6.89
CA GLU A 154 14.49 -18.67 5.78
C GLU A 154 13.39 -18.42 4.75
N ASP A 155 12.44 -19.35 4.62
CA ASP A 155 11.32 -19.29 3.70
C ASP A 155 10.02 -18.78 4.37
N HIS A 156 10.11 -18.22 5.58
CA HIS A 156 8.92 -17.74 6.29
C HIS A 156 8.30 -16.51 5.59
N PRO A 157 6.98 -16.49 5.28
CA PRO A 157 6.34 -15.39 4.52
C PRO A 157 6.53 -13.99 5.11
N SER A 158 6.67 -13.85 6.43
CA SER A 158 6.92 -12.55 7.07
C SER A 158 8.28 -11.92 6.70
N LEU A 159 9.26 -12.73 6.28
CA LEU A 159 10.53 -12.24 5.73
C LEU A 159 10.29 -11.62 4.36
N ALA A 160 9.47 -12.24 3.51
CA ALA A 160 9.12 -11.73 2.18
C ALA A 160 8.48 -10.34 2.25
N ASN A 161 7.58 -10.11 3.21
CA ASN A 161 6.96 -8.80 3.44
C ASN A 161 7.98 -7.74 3.86
N THR A 162 8.93 -8.11 4.74
CA THR A 162 9.97 -7.19 5.20
C THR A 162 10.93 -6.83 4.06
N TYR A 163 11.37 -7.83 3.28
CA TYR A 163 12.19 -7.61 2.09
C TYR A 163 11.49 -6.73 1.05
N ASN A 164 10.20 -6.95 0.80
CA ASN A 164 9.42 -6.15 -0.15
C ASN A 164 9.40 -4.68 0.26
N ASN A 165 9.19 -4.40 1.55
CA ASN A 165 9.12 -3.04 2.07
C ASN A 165 10.49 -2.33 2.06
N ILE A 166 11.57 -3.05 2.34
CA ILE A 166 12.94 -2.54 2.14
C ILE A 166 13.15 -2.19 0.66
N GLY A 167 12.76 -3.09 -0.24
CA GLY A 167 12.86 -2.87 -1.68
C GLY A 167 12.06 -1.65 -2.14
N LEU A 168 10.85 -1.45 -1.61
CA LEU A 168 10.03 -0.27 -1.90
C LEU A 168 10.68 1.01 -1.38
N ALA A 169 11.26 1.00 -0.19
CA ALA A 169 11.97 2.15 0.37
C ALA A 169 13.17 2.54 -0.52
N TYR A 170 13.98 1.58 -0.96
CA TYR A 170 15.06 1.83 -1.93
C TYR A 170 14.54 2.35 -3.27
N LYS A 171 13.43 1.80 -3.79
CA LYS A 171 12.78 2.29 -5.01
C LYS A 171 12.42 3.77 -4.88
N ASN A 172 11.85 4.17 -3.75
CA ASN A 172 11.44 5.55 -3.52
C ASN A 172 12.63 6.50 -3.32
N MET A 173 13.79 5.99 -2.91
CA MET A 173 15.06 6.73 -2.91
C MET A 173 15.75 6.79 -4.28
N GLY A 174 15.20 6.09 -5.29
CA GLY A 174 15.82 5.97 -6.62
C GLY A 174 16.93 4.92 -6.73
N ASP A 175 17.25 4.19 -5.65
CA ASP A 175 18.20 3.08 -5.69
C ASP A 175 17.50 1.81 -6.21
N TYR A 176 17.25 1.79 -7.52
CA TYR A 176 16.57 0.67 -8.17
C TYR A 176 17.38 -0.63 -8.12
N SER A 177 18.71 -0.55 -8.04
CA SER A 177 19.57 -1.74 -7.96
C SER A 177 19.36 -2.50 -6.65
N LYS A 178 19.40 -1.81 -5.51
CA LYS A 178 19.07 -2.43 -4.21
C LYS A 178 17.60 -2.84 -4.14
N ALA A 179 16.70 -2.04 -4.70
CA ALA A 179 15.28 -2.39 -4.75
C ALA A 179 15.05 -3.75 -5.41
N VAL A 180 15.71 -4.00 -6.55
CA VAL A 180 15.65 -5.28 -7.26
C VAL A 180 16.26 -6.41 -6.43
N GLU A 181 17.39 -6.21 -5.77
CA GLU A 181 18.02 -7.23 -4.92
C GLU A 181 17.05 -7.73 -3.84
N PHE A 182 16.40 -6.81 -3.13
CA PHE A 182 15.45 -7.14 -2.07
C PHE A 182 14.16 -7.77 -2.62
N ASN A 183 13.63 -7.31 -3.75
CA ASN A 183 12.45 -7.91 -4.36
C ASN A 183 12.73 -9.33 -4.89
N LYS A 184 13.94 -9.63 -5.37
CA LYS A 184 14.33 -11.00 -5.72
C LYS A 184 14.31 -11.94 -4.51
N LYS A 185 14.71 -11.46 -3.33
CA LYS A 185 14.59 -12.21 -2.07
C LYS A 185 13.11 -12.47 -1.72
N THR A 186 12.24 -11.48 -1.93
CA THR A 186 10.77 -11.65 -1.78
C THR A 186 10.22 -12.72 -2.72
N ILE A 187 10.57 -12.69 -4.01
CA ILE A 187 10.11 -13.67 -5.01
C ILE A 187 10.52 -15.08 -4.60
N LYS A 188 11.79 -15.30 -4.24
CA LYS A 188 12.31 -16.62 -3.84
C LYS A 188 11.49 -17.27 -2.71
N ILE A 189 11.04 -16.47 -1.75
CA ILE A 189 10.20 -16.95 -0.64
C ILE A 189 8.77 -17.22 -1.13
N LYS A 190 8.18 -16.28 -1.89
CA LYS A 190 6.82 -16.43 -2.43
C LYS A 190 6.66 -17.62 -3.37
N GLU A 191 7.67 -17.93 -4.18
CA GLU A 191 7.66 -19.10 -5.08
C GLU A 191 7.57 -20.44 -4.33
N LYS A 192 8.07 -20.49 -3.10
CA LYS A 192 7.96 -21.68 -2.24
C LYS A 192 6.66 -21.73 -1.44
N ALA A 193 6.14 -20.55 -1.09
CA ALA A 193 4.99 -20.43 -0.20
C ALA A 193 3.63 -20.37 -0.93
N LEU A 194 3.62 -19.93 -2.18
CA LEU A 194 2.41 -19.67 -2.97
C LEU A 194 2.31 -20.64 -4.16
N SER A 195 1.10 -20.72 -4.74
CA SER A 195 0.90 -21.40 -6.01
C SER A 195 1.72 -20.70 -7.13
N PRO A 196 2.25 -21.43 -8.12
CA PRO A 196 2.93 -20.82 -9.27
C PRO A 196 2.08 -19.80 -10.05
N ASN A 197 0.75 -19.91 -9.94
CA ASN A 197 -0.20 -18.99 -10.58
C ASN A 197 -0.77 -17.96 -9.57
N ASP A 198 -0.12 -17.71 -8.43
CA ASP A 198 -0.63 -16.78 -7.44
C ASP A 198 -0.49 -15.31 -7.91
N PRO A 199 -1.57 -14.51 -7.91
CA PRO A 199 -1.49 -13.10 -8.30
C PRO A 199 -0.53 -12.24 -7.46
N ASP A 200 -0.20 -12.62 -6.22
CA ASP A 200 0.76 -11.91 -5.38
C ASP A 200 2.21 -12.17 -5.81
N LEU A 201 2.46 -13.32 -6.45
CA LEU A 201 3.73 -13.60 -7.12
C LEU A 201 3.87 -12.72 -8.37
N ALA A 202 2.80 -12.62 -9.19
CA ALA A 202 2.78 -11.73 -10.35
C ALA A 202 3.10 -10.27 -9.99
N LEU A 203 2.50 -9.74 -8.91
CA LEU A 203 2.77 -8.38 -8.45
C LEU A 203 4.26 -8.16 -8.14
N SER A 204 4.93 -9.17 -7.59
CA SER A 204 6.36 -9.09 -7.25
C SER A 204 7.22 -9.04 -8.53
N TYR A 205 6.88 -9.83 -9.54
CA TYR A 205 7.49 -9.75 -10.87
C TYR A 205 7.25 -8.39 -11.54
N ASN A 206 6.03 -7.87 -11.49
CA ASN A 206 5.67 -6.56 -12.04
C ASN A 206 6.48 -5.42 -11.39
N ASN A 207 6.69 -5.46 -10.07
CA ASN A 207 7.48 -4.45 -9.37
C ASN A 207 8.93 -4.42 -9.83
N ILE A 208 9.55 -5.59 -10.04
CA ILE A 208 10.92 -5.68 -10.58
C ILE A 208 10.96 -5.20 -12.04
N GLY A 209 9.96 -5.54 -12.86
CA GLY A 209 9.85 -5.04 -14.22
C GLY A 209 9.85 -3.52 -14.28
N GLY A 210 9.09 -2.87 -13.38
CA GLY A 210 9.07 -1.40 -13.25
C GLY A 210 10.41 -0.80 -12.82
N MET A 211 11.16 -1.49 -11.97
CA MET A 211 12.50 -1.05 -11.56
C MET A 211 13.49 -1.12 -12.72
N TYR A 212 13.50 -2.20 -13.50
CA TYR A 212 14.36 -2.29 -14.69
C TYR A 212 13.99 -1.28 -15.75
N LYS A 213 12.69 -1.04 -15.98
CA LYS A 213 12.22 0.00 -16.88
C LYS A 213 12.77 1.37 -16.48
N ASN A 214 12.73 1.71 -15.19
CA ASN A 214 13.23 2.98 -14.70
C ASN A 214 14.77 3.09 -14.79
N MET A 215 15.49 1.96 -14.82
CA MET A 215 16.93 1.92 -15.09
C MET A 215 17.26 1.96 -16.59
N GLY A 216 16.27 1.93 -17.48
CA GLY A 216 16.47 1.84 -18.93
C GLY A 216 16.84 0.43 -19.44
N ASP A 217 16.85 -0.59 -18.57
CA ASP A 217 17.06 -1.98 -18.98
C ASP A 217 15.73 -2.59 -19.45
N TYR A 218 15.30 -2.16 -20.64
CA TYR A 218 14.00 -2.53 -21.20
C TYR A 218 13.90 -4.03 -21.50
N SER A 219 15.02 -4.69 -21.83
CA SER A 219 15.03 -6.15 -22.05
C SER A 219 14.65 -6.91 -20.78
N LYS A 220 15.27 -6.57 -19.63
CA LYS A 220 14.88 -7.21 -18.36
C LYS A 220 13.50 -6.77 -17.91
N ALA A 221 13.11 -5.51 -18.15
CA ALA A 221 11.77 -5.04 -17.84
C ALA A 221 10.70 -5.90 -18.54
N LEU A 222 10.87 -6.18 -19.83
CA LEU A 222 9.99 -7.05 -20.60
C LEU A 222 9.94 -8.47 -20.03
N GLU A 223 11.08 -9.07 -19.72
CA GLU A 223 11.14 -10.42 -19.14
C GLU A 223 10.28 -10.52 -17.86
N PHE A 224 10.47 -9.58 -16.93
CA PHE A 224 9.74 -9.56 -15.66
C PHE A 224 8.25 -9.23 -15.85
N TYR A 225 7.89 -8.27 -16.71
CA TYR A 225 6.48 -7.98 -16.99
C TYR A 225 5.77 -9.13 -17.70
N GLN A 226 6.42 -9.82 -18.63
CA GLN A 226 5.87 -11.00 -19.29
C GLN A 226 5.67 -12.17 -18.31
N ASN A 227 6.60 -12.39 -17.38
CA ASN A 227 6.43 -13.39 -16.33
C ASN A 227 5.23 -13.05 -15.43
N SER A 228 5.09 -11.79 -15.02
CA SER A 228 3.89 -11.32 -14.31
C SER A 228 2.61 -11.56 -15.12
N HIS A 229 2.60 -11.20 -16.41
CA HIS A 229 1.44 -11.34 -17.28
C HIS A 229 1.01 -12.81 -17.41
N LYS A 230 1.95 -13.73 -17.66
CA LYS A 230 1.67 -15.18 -17.76
C LYS A 230 1.05 -15.76 -16.49
N ILE A 231 1.46 -15.29 -15.32
CA ILE A 231 0.86 -15.69 -14.05
C ILE A 231 -0.59 -15.18 -13.98
N LEU A 232 -0.82 -13.90 -14.25
CA LEU A 232 -2.16 -13.29 -14.21
C LEU A 232 -3.12 -13.93 -15.20
N GLU A 233 -2.65 -14.25 -16.41
CA GLU A 233 -3.45 -14.89 -17.47
C GLU A 233 -3.99 -16.25 -17.04
N LYS A 234 -3.19 -17.01 -16.28
CA LYS A 234 -3.62 -18.31 -15.73
C LYS A 234 -4.49 -18.17 -14.48
N ALA A 235 -4.33 -17.08 -13.74
CA ALA A 235 -4.93 -16.90 -12.42
C ALA A 235 -6.29 -16.20 -12.45
N LEU A 236 -6.54 -15.38 -13.48
CA LEU A 236 -7.65 -14.43 -13.51
C LEU A 236 -8.52 -14.63 -14.76
N PRO A 237 -9.81 -14.27 -14.71
CA PRO A 237 -10.65 -14.18 -15.90
C PRO A 237 -10.05 -13.24 -16.95
N SER A 238 -10.28 -13.52 -18.23
CA SER A 238 -9.69 -12.77 -19.35
C SER A 238 -10.05 -11.28 -19.40
N ASN A 239 -11.15 -10.87 -18.75
CA ASN A 239 -11.58 -9.48 -18.66
C ASN A 239 -11.17 -8.79 -17.34
N HIS A 240 -10.27 -9.40 -16.56
CA HIS A 240 -9.89 -8.84 -15.27
C HIS A 240 -9.00 -7.58 -15.45
N PRO A 241 -9.27 -6.44 -14.79
CA PRO A 241 -8.51 -5.18 -14.95
C PRO A 241 -6.98 -5.30 -14.82
N ARG A 242 -6.51 -6.17 -13.91
CA ARG A 242 -5.07 -6.47 -13.75
C ARG A 242 -4.39 -6.99 -15.02
N LEU A 243 -5.11 -7.68 -15.91
CA LEU A 243 -4.56 -8.10 -17.21
C LEU A 243 -4.35 -6.88 -18.11
N ALA A 244 -5.32 -5.96 -18.12
CA ALA A 244 -5.22 -4.68 -18.84
C ALA A 244 -3.96 -3.90 -18.40
N THR A 245 -3.80 -3.71 -17.09
CA THR A 245 -2.60 -3.07 -16.52
C THR A 245 -1.30 -3.76 -16.94
N SER A 246 -1.28 -5.09 -17.00
CA SER A 246 -0.08 -5.83 -17.40
C SER A 246 0.24 -5.66 -18.89
N TYR A 247 -0.77 -5.63 -19.77
CA TYR A 247 -0.57 -5.30 -21.19
C TYR A 247 -0.07 -3.88 -21.36
N ASN A 248 -0.68 -2.91 -20.66
CA ASN A 248 -0.24 -1.53 -20.68
C ASN A 248 1.24 -1.38 -20.26
N ASN A 249 1.67 -2.08 -19.21
CA ASN A 249 3.07 -2.04 -18.77
C ASN A 249 4.04 -2.61 -19.82
N ILE A 250 3.65 -3.67 -20.54
CA ILE A 250 4.45 -4.23 -21.64
C ILE A 250 4.48 -3.25 -22.83
N GLY A 251 3.33 -2.67 -23.20
CA GLY A 251 3.23 -1.67 -24.25
C GLY A 251 4.10 -0.44 -23.99
N LEU A 252 4.15 0.02 -22.73
CA LEU A 252 5.01 1.12 -22.31
C LEU A 252 6.50 0.81 -22.48
N VAL A 253 6.93 -0.44 -22.24
CA VAL A 253 8.33 -0.81 -22.48
C VAL A 253 8.65 -0.81 -23.97
N TYR A 254 7.77 -1.32 -24.83
CA TYR A 254 7.97 -1.26 -26.29
C TYR A 254 7.98 0.17 -26.81
N SER A 255 7.09 1.03 -26.32
CA SER A 255 7.06 2.45 -26.66
C SER A 255 8.37 3.15 -26.28
N ASN A 256 8.91 2.87 -25.08
CA ASN A 256 10.22 3.39 -24.66
C ASN A 256 11.40 2.85 -25.49
N MET A 257 11.25 1.68 -26.11
CA MET A 257 12.23 1.12 -27.04
C MET A 257 12.08 1.66 -28.47
N GLY A 258 11.05 2.46 -28.76
CA GLY A 258 10.72 2.95 -30.10
C GLY A 258 9.98 1.92 -30.98
N ASP A 259 9.58 0.77 -30.44
CA ASP A 259 8.77 -0.22 -31.16
C ASP A 259 7.28 0.13 -30.99
N TYR A 260 6.89 1.24 -31.63
CA TYR A 260 5.53 1.80 -31.49
C TYR A 260 4.45 0.87 -32.04
N SER A 261 4.76 0.07 -33.07
CA SER A 261 3.85 -0.94 -33.61
C SER A 261 3.51 -2.00 -32.58
N LYS A 262 4.50 -2.60 -31.90
CA LYS A 262 4.20 -3.54 -30.81
C LYS A 262 3.54 -2.83 -29.63
N ALA A 263 3.97 -1.62 -29.29
CA ALA A 263 3.33 -0.87 -28.20
C ALA A 263 1.82 -0.71 -28.44
N LEU A 264 1.43 -0.36 -29.67
CA LEU A 264 0.04 -0.22 -30.09
C LEU A 264 -0.74 -1.53 -29.93
N GLU A 265 -0.20 -2.67 -30.39
CA GLU A 265 -0.86 -3.99 -30.22
C GLU A 265 -1.17 -4.29 -28.74
N PHE A 266 -0.25 -3.94 -27.84
CA PHE A 266 -0.42 -4.15 -26.40
C PHE A 266 -1.42 -3.16 -25.78
N TYR A 267 -1.38 -1.89 -26.20
CA TYR A 267 -2.34 -0.89 -25.72
C TYR A 267 -3.77 -1.16 -26.21
N GLU A 268 -3.95 -1.71 -27.41
CA GLU A 268 -5.26 -2.12 -27.91
C GLU A 268 -5.87 -3.26 -27.06
N LYS A 269 -5.06 -4.24 -26.65
CA LYS A 269 -5.50 -5.31 -25.73
C LYS A 269 -5.86 -4.78 -24.34
N ASP A 270 -5.07 -3.83 -23.81
CA ASP A 270 -5.42 -3.12 -22.58
C ASP A 270 -6.77 -2.40 -22.72
N LEU A 271 -6.95 -1.62 -23.78
CA LEU A 271 -8.20 -0.89 -24.03
C LEU A 271 -9.41 -1.83 -24.15
N GLU A 272 -9.26 -2.97 -24.83
CA GLU A 272 -10.33 -3.95 -25.00
C GLU A 272 -10.83 -4.48 -23.64
N ILE A 273 -9.90 -4.85 -22.75
CA ILE A 273 -10.23 -5.33 -21.41
C ILE A 273 -10.83 -4.20 -20.57
N THR A 274 -10.20 -3.03 -20.56
CA THR A 274 -10.64 -1.88 -19.77
C THR A 274 -12.05 -1.43 -20.16
N LYS A 275 -12.39 -1.43 -21.45
CA LYS A 275 -13.77 -1.16 -21.94
C LYS A 275 -14.81 -2.15 -21.43
N LYS A 276 -14.44 -3.43 -21.29
CA LYS A 276 -15.35 -4.48 -20.79
C LYS A 276 -15.48 -4.43 -19.28
N ALA A 277 -14.42 -4.03 -18.57
CA ALA A 277 -14.36 -4.09 -17.12
C ALA A 277 -14.84 -2.82 -16.41
N MET A 278 -14.77 -1.66 -17.07
CA MET A 278 -14.97 -0.35 -16.45
C MET A 278 -16.14 0.44 -17.09
N PRO A 279 -16.81 1.32 -16.33
CA PRO A 279 -17.81 2.22 -16.91
C PRO A 279 -17.16 3.23 -17.89
N PRO A 280 -17.91 3.79 -18.85
CA PRO A 280 -17.36 4.64 -19.91
C PRO A 280 -16.54 5.87 -19.46
N ASN A 281 -16.79 6.38 -18.24
CA ASN A 281 -16.12 7.56 -17.69
C ASN A 281 -14.97 7.22 -16.73
N HIS A 282 -14.51 5.96 -16.69
CA HIS A 282 -13.43 5.55 -15.80
C HIS A 282 -12.08 6.14 -16.25
N PRO A 283 -11.26 6.71 -15.34
CA PRO A 283 -9.96 7.30 -15.69
C PRO A 283 -8.99 6.38 -16.44
N ASP A 284 -9.05 5.07 -16.16
CA ASP A 284 -8.22 4.08 -16.86
C ASP A 284 -8.49 4.05 -18.37
N LEU A 285 -9.75 4.27 -18.81
CA LEU A 285 -10.05 4.37 -20.24
C LEU A 285 -9.32 5.54 -20.90
N ALA A 286 -9.32 6.70 -20.24
CA ALA A 286 -8.60 7.87 -20.73
C ALA A 286 -7.09 7.59 -20.84
N THR A 287 -6.53 6.85 -19.89
CA THR A 287 -5.12 6.43 -19.92
C THR A 287 -4.84 5.51 -21.11
N SER A 288 -5.66 4.48 -21.34
CA SER A 288 -5.52 3.58 -22.48
C SER A 288 -5.63 4.32 -23.81
N TYR A 289 -6.61 5.22 -23.96
CA TYR A 289 -6.75 6.04 -25.16
C TYR A 289 -5.55 6.95 -25.40
N ASN A 290 -5.05 7.61 -24.35
CA ASN A 290 -3.88 8.48 -24.45
C ASN A 290 -2.64 7.71 -24.91
N ASN A 291 -2.42 6.51 -24.36
CA ASN A 291 -1.28 5.68 -24.75
C ASN A 291 -1.36 5.21 -26.22
N ILE A 292 -2.56 4.88 -26.70
CA ILE A 292 -2.79 4.57 -28.13
C ILE A 292 -2.51 5.79 -29.00
N VAL A 293 -3.06 6.96 -28.67
CA VAL A 293 -2.86 8.19 -29.46
C VAL A 293 -1.38 8.55 -29.55
N LEU A 294 -0.65 8.46 -28.43
CA LEU A 294 0.79 8.71 -28.42
C LEU A 294 1.55 7.70 -29.30
N ALA A 295 1.25 6.40 -29.17
CA ALA A 295 1.90 5.37 -30.00
C ALA A 295 1.62 5.57 -31.50
N VAL A 296 0.40 5.95 -31.88
CA VAL A 296 0.05 6.22 -33.28
C VAL A 296 0.75 7.48 -33.79
N LEU A 297 0.80 8.55 -32.99
CA LEU A 297 1.49 9.78 -33.37
C LEU A 297 2.98 9.51 -33.60
N ASP A 298 3.63 8.81 -32.67
CA ASP A 298 5.04 8.47 -32.78
C ASP A 298 5.33 7.55 -33.97
N LEU A 299 4.44 6.60 -34.27
CA LEU A 299 4.55 5.73 -35.44
C LEU A 299 4.44 6.52 -36.75
N VAL A 300 3.44 7.41 -36.88
CA VAL A 300 3.26 8.24 -38.08
C VAL A 300 4.45 9.18 -38.29
N VAL A 301 4.95 9.80 -37.22
CA VAL A 301 6.13 10.67 -37.29
C VAL A 301 7.36 9.86 -37.71
N TYR A 302 7.55 8.67 -37.15
CA TYR A 302 8.65 7.79 -37.51
C TYR A 302 8.62 7.41 -38.99
N ASP A 303 7.47 6.95 -39.49
CA ASP A 303 7.30 6.56 -40.90
C ASP A 303 7.54 7.75 -41.84
N THR A 304 7.01 8.93 -41.51
CA THR A 304 7.20 10.15 -42.31
C THR A 304 8.67 10.56 -42.39
N ILE A 305 9.42 10.46 -41.28
CA ILE A 305 10.85 10.77 -41.25
C ILE A 305 11.62 9.75 -42.11
N VAL A 306 11.33 8.46 -41.96
CA VAL A 306 12.01 7.40 -42.72
C VAL A 306 11.79 7.58 -44.23
N ASP A 307 10.57 7.86 -44.66
CA ASP A 307 10.24 8.11 -46.07
C ASP A 307 10.99 9.35 -46.61
N SER A 308 11.09 10.43 -45.82
CA SER A 308 11.81 11.64 -46.23
C SER A 308 13.32 11.41 -46.42
N ILE A 309 13.94 10.60 -45.56
CA ILE A 309 15.37 10.26 -45.66
C ILE A 309 15.63 9.36 -46.88
N GLN A 310 14.72 8.44 -47.19
CA GLN A 310 14.86 7.57 -48.36
C GLN A 310 14.71 8.32 -49.68
N HIS A 311 13.95 9.42 -49.72
CA HIS A 311 13.73 10.21 -50.93
C HIS A 311 14.70 11.38 -51.14
N GLU A 312 15.48 11.79 -50.12
CA GLU A 312 16.56 12.79 -50.29
C GLU A 312 17.91 12.17 -50.76
N GLY A 313 18.02 10.84 -50.82
CA GLY A 313 19.23 10.11 -51.20
C GLY A 313 19.33 9.65 -52.67
N ASP A 314 18.29 9.87 -53.48
CA ASP A 314 18.18 9.52 -54.90
C ASP A 314 18.30 10.76 -55.82
#